data_AF-A0AAN2FH86-F1
#
_entry.id   AF-A0AAN2FH86-F1
#
_cell.length_a   1.000
_cell.length_b   1.000
_cell.length_c   1.000
_cell.angle_alpha   90.00
_cell.angle_beta   90.00
_cell.angle_gamma   90.00
#
_symmetry.space_group_name_H-M   'P 1'
#
loop_
_entity.id
_entity.type
_entity.pdbx_description
1 polymer ?
#
loop_
_entity_poly.entity_id
_entity_poly.type
_entity_poly.pdbx_seq_one_letter_code
_entity_poly.pdbx_strand_id
1 'polypeptide(L)'
;MDDADLAHEVQEALIASALSARKPGLTSPDGRCIWCRDEAAVAGTAFCSAECGEDYFRNEHQVKQRYIPSKSPADNSGNNT
;
A
#
# COMPACT_ATOMS: atom_id res chain seq x y z
N MET A 1 -32.74 15.44 12.18
CA MET A 1 -31.61 14.55 12.44
C MET A 1 -32.12 13.41 13.25
N ASP A 2 -32.71 12.48 12.53
CA ASP A 2 -32.87 11.11 13.01
C ASP A 2 -31.53 10.37 12.82
N ASP A 3 -31.51 9.10 13.23
CA ASP A 3 -30.31 8.28 13.13
C ASP A 3 -29.88 8.03 11.66
N ALA A 4 -30.82 8.14 10.71
CA ALA A 4 -30.55 7.94 9.29
C ALA A 4 -29.80 9.15 8.71
N ASP A 5 -30.19 10.37 9.09
CA ASP A 5 -29.48 11.60 8.73
C ASP A 5 -28.02 11.53 9.23
N LEU A 6 -27.82 11.14 10.50
CA LEU A 6 -26.48 11.05 11.10
C LEU A 6 -25.61 9.98 10.43
N ALA A 7 -26.18 8.82 10.12
CA ALA A 7 -25.46 7.76 9.42
C ALA A 7 -25.02 8.19 8.02
N HIS A 8 -25.85 8.98 7.33
CA HIS A 8 -25.54 9.50 6.00
C HIS A 8 -24.35 10.46 6.03
N GLU A 9 -24.36 11.44 6.95
CA GLU A 9 -23.27 12.41 7.11
C GLU A 9 -21.93 11.73 7.42
N VAL A 10 -21.94 10.71 8.28
CA VAL A 10 -20.74 9.92 8.59
C VAL A 10 -20.25 9.18 7.35
N GLN A 11 -21.15 8.57 6.57
CA GLN A 11 -20.79 7.87 5.34
C GLN A 11 -20.15 8.82 4.32
N GLU A 12 -20.72 10.00 4.11
CA GLU A 12 -20.17 11.01 3.20
C GLU A 12 -18.78 11.47 3.64
N ALA A 13 -18.59 11.72 4.95
CA ALA A 13 -17.30 12.08 5.51
C ALA A 13 -16.24 10.96 5.32
N LEU A 14 -16.64 9.70 5.49
CA LEU A 14 -15.76 8.55 5.24
C LEU A 14 -15.38 8.43 3.76
N ILE A 15 -16.34 8.61 2.84
CA ILE A 15 -16.05 8.57 1.40
C ILE A 15 -15.12 9.72 1.01
N ALA A 16 -15.42 10.94 1.46
CA ALA A 16 -14.61 12.12 1.15
C ALA A 16 -13.18 11.99 1.67
N SER A 17 -13.02 11.51 2.91
CA SER A 17 -11.70 11.26 3.49
C SER A 17 -10.94 10.17 2.75
N ALA A 18 -11.58 9.05 2.36
CA ALA A 18 -10.96 7.99 1.58
C ALA A 18 -10.50 8.47 0.19
N LEU A 19 -11.31 9.29 -0.49
CA LEU A 19 -10.95 9.89 -1.77
C LEU A 19 -9.78 10.86 -1.63
N SER A 20 -9.79 11.70 -0.61
CA SER A 20 -8.70 12.65 -0.34
C SER A 20 -7.39 11.96 0.08
N ALA A 21 -7.47 10.83 0.79
CA ALA A 21 -6.31 10.07 1.25
C ALA A 21 -5.73 9.14 0.17
N ARG A 22 -6.36 9.04 -0.99
CA ARG A 22 -5.92 8.15 -2.07
C ARG A 22 -4.52 8.57 -2.54
N LYS A 23 -3.55 7.69 -2.33
CA LYS A 23 -2.17 7.93 -2.79
C LYS A 23 -2.15 8.07 -4.31
N PRO A 24 -1.36 9.01 -4.87
CA PRO A 24 -1.18 9.10 -6.30
C PRO A 24 -0.63 7.77 -6.83
N GLY A 25 -1.05 7.41 -8.05
CA GLY A 25 -0.57 6.21 -8.71
C GLY A 25 0.94 6.22 -8.86
N LEU A 26 1.56 5.05 -8.81
CA LEU A 26 2.99 4.90 -9.08
C LEU A 26 3.28 5.38 -10.51
N THR A 27 4.25 6.27 -10.64
CA THR A 27 4.74 6.78 -11.94
C THR A 27 6.18 6.34 -12.15
N SER A 28 6.56 6.13 -13.41
CA SER A 28 7.94 5.83 -13.73
C SER A 28 8.80 7.10 -13.70
N PRO A 29 9.93 7.12 -12.97
CA PRO A 29 10.82 8.28 -12.93
C PRO A 29 11.56 8.52 -14.26
N ASP A 30 11.90 7.46 -14.98
CA ASP A 30 12.73 7.52 -16.19
C ASP A 30 11.95 7.18 -17.47
N GLY A 31 10.62 7.02 -17.36
CA GLY A 31 9.75 6.61 -18.46
C GLY A 31 9.83 5.13 -18.85
N ARG A 32 10.53 4.30 -18.07
CA ARG A 32 10.59 2.83 -18.25
C ARG A 32 9.79 2.07 -17.20
N CYS A 33 9.32 0.87 -17.56
CA CYS A 33 8.65 0.00 -16.61
C CYS A 33 9.55 -0.24 -15.39
N ILE A 34 9.05 0.02 -14.17
CA ILE A 34 9.86 -0.15 -12.96
C ILE A 34 10.14 -1.63 -12.62
N TRP A 35 9.30 -2.53 -13.14
CA TRP A 35 9.37 -3.97 -12.88
C TRP A 35 10.32 -4.66 -13.85
N CYS A 36 9.99 -4.72 -15.14
CA CYS A 36 10.83 -5.39 -16.15
C CYS A 36 12.02 -4.54 -16.61
N ARG A 37 11.92 -3.20 -16.55
CA ARG A 37 12.93 -2.22 -17.02
C ARG A 37 13.30 -2.26 -18.50
N ASP A 38 12.75 -3.19 -19.25
CA ASP A 38 13.02 -3.38 -20.67
C ASP A 38 12.15 -2.47 -21.55
N GLU A 39 10.87 -2.36 -21.22
CA GLU A 39 9.89 -1.63 -22.01
C GLU A 39 9.58 -0.24 -21.43
N ALA A 40 9.09 0.66 -22.29
CA ALA A 40 8.62 1.96 -21.87
C ALA A 40 7.36 1.83 -20.98
N ALA A 41 7.27 2.66 -19.95
CA ALA A 41 6.06 2.73 -19.13
C ALA A 41 4.94 3.42 -19.92
N VAL A 42 3.71 2.95 -19.73
CA VAL A 42 2.53 3.63 -20.30
C VAL A 42 2.39 5.00 -19.64
N ALA A 43 2.04 6.02 -20.43
CA ALA A 43 1.92 7.40 -19.96
C ALA A 43 1.01 7.49 -18.72
N GLY A 44 1.51 8.15 -17.67
CA GLY A 44 0.81 8.29 -16.39
C GLY A 44 0.86 7.05 -15.48
N THR A 45 1.67 6.05 -15.82
CA THR A 45 1.85 4.83 -15.02
C THR A 45 3.33 4.54 -14.79
N ALA A 46 3.63 3.55 -13.95
CA ALA A 46 4.97 3.04 -13.72
C ALA A 46 5.30 1.77 -14.52
N PHE A 47 4.37 1.22 -15.29
CA PHE A 47 4.48 -0.13 -15.88
C PHE A 47 4.23 -0.11 -17.38
N CYS A 48 4.84 -1.04 -18.10
CA CYS A 48 4.58 -1.24 -19.54
C CYS A 48 3.26 -2.00 -19.79
N SER A 49 2.81 -2.82 -18.84
CA SER A 49 1.59 -3.63 -18.92
C SER A 49 0.91 -3.79 -17.56
N ALA A 50 -0.35 -4.20 -17.59
CA ALA A 50 -1.10 -4.54 -16.37
C ALA A 50 -0.44 -5.69 -15.61
N GLU A 51 0.04 -6.72 -16.33
CA GLU A 51 0.73 -7.87 -15.74
C GLU A 51 1.99 -7.46 -14.96
N CYS A 52 2.80 -6.55 -15.51
CA CYS A 52 3.97 -6.02 -14.79
C CYS A 52 3.58 -5.28 -13.51
N GLY A 53 2.46 -4.56 -13.52
CA GLY A 53 1.92 -3.91 -12.33
C GLY A 53 1.48 -4.93 -11.27
N GLU A 54 0.71 -5.94 -11.68
CA GLU A 54 0.23 -7.01 -10.79
C GLU A 54 1.39 -7.80 -10.17
N ASP A 55 2.40 -8.17 -10.96
CA ASP A 55 3.57 -8.90 -10.48
C ASP A 55 4.41 -8.06 -9.51
N TYR A 56 4.58 -6.76 -9.80
CA TYR A 56 5.24 -5.83 -8.88
C TYR A 56 4.52 -5.79 -7.52
N PHE A 57 3.19 -5.61 -7.51
CA PHE A 57 2.44 -5.58 -6.27
C PHE A 57 2.45 -6.93 -5.56
N ARG A 58 2.32 -8.05 -6.29
CA ARG A 58 2.41 -9.39 -5.71
C ARG A 58 3.77 -9.63 -5.06
N ASN A 59 4.85 -9.14 -5.68
CA ASN A 59 6.20 -9.23 -5.12
C ASN A 59 6.36 -8.35 -3.87
N GLU A 60 5.90 -7.09 -3.89
CA GLU A 60 5.93 -6.20 -2.72
C GLU A 60 5.22 -6.82 -1.50
N HIS A 61 4.06 -7.42 -1.72
CA HIS A 61 3.30 -8.07 -0.64
C HIS A 61 4.04 -9.30 -0.11
N GLN A 62 4.64 -10.11 -0.98
CA GLN A 62 5.44 -11.26 -0.55
C GLN A 62 6.71 -10.85 0.21
N VAL A 63 7.42 -9.83 -0.25
CA VAL A 63 8.61 -9.30 0.44
C VAL A 63 8.24 -8.77 1.84
N LYS A 64 7.11 -8.07 1.95
CA LYS A 64 6.61 -7.55 3.22
C LYS A 64 6.18 -8.65 4.20
N GLN A 65 5.62 -9.75 3.70
CA GLN A 65 5.25 -10.92 4.51
C GLN A 65 6.45 -11.79 4.89
N ARG A 66 7.53 -11.79 4.09
CA ARG A 66 8.80 -12.47 4.40
C ARG A 66 9.68 -11.69 5.37
N TYR A 67 9.46 -10.39 5.52
CA TYR A 67 10.09 -9.59 6.57
C TYR A 67 9.39 -9.88 7.92
N ILE A 68 9.78 -10.97 8.59
CA ILE A 68 9.54 -11.14 10.02
C ILE A 68 10.71 -10.42 10.72
N PRO A 69 10.53 -9.26 11.38
CA PRO A 69 11.56 -8.70 12.24
C PRO A 69 11.72 -9.63 13.45
N SER A 70 12.60 -10.63 13.34
CA SER A 70 13.02 -11.44 14.46
C SER A 70 13.94 -10.60 15.35
N LYS A 71 13.37 -9.79 16.24
CA LYS A 71 14.05 -9.25 17.43
C LYS A 71 13.04 -8.55 18.33
N SER A 72 12.45 -9.32 19.25
CA SER A 72 12.10 -8.78 20.56
C SER A 72 13.32 -8.96 21.47
N PRO A 73 13.77 -7.93 22.23
CA PRO A 73 14.86 -8.09 23.19
C PRO A 73 14.42 -9.06 24.30
N ALA A 74 15.38 -9.84 24.79
CA ALA A 74 15.20 -10.72 25.92
C ALA A 74 15.05 -9.91 27.21
N ASP A 75 13.84 -9.86 27.79
CA ASP A 75 13.64 -9.43 29.17
C ASP A 75 13.83 -10.64 30.09
N ASN A 76 15.07 -10.83 30.52
CA ASN A 76 15.46 -11.82 31.52
C ASN A 76 15.27 -11.21 32.92
N SER A 77 14.03 -11.11 33.38
CA SER A 77 13.73 -10.74 34.77
C SER A 77 13.71 -12.00 35.63
N GLY A 78 14.90 -12.43 36.06
CA GLY A 78 15.05 -13.38 37.15
C GLY A 78 14.58 -12.75 38.45
N ASN A 79 13.45 -13.22 38.97
CA ASN A 79 13.00 -12.95 40.32
C ASN A 79 13.35 -14.14 41.22
N ASN A 80 14.46 -14.01 41.95
CA ASN A 80 14.76 -14.84 43.11
C ASN A 80 13.73 -14.53 44.20
N THR A 81 12.96 -15.52 44.65
CA THR A 81 12.35 -15.55 45.99
C THR A 81 12.27 -16.99 46.46
#